data_AF-A0A7Z1T9Y2-F1
#
_entry.id   AF-A0A7Z1T9Y2-F1
#
_cell.length_a   1.000
_cell.length_b   1.000
_cell.length_c   1.000
_cell.angle_alpha   90.00
_cell.angle_beta   90.00
_cell.angle_gamma   90.00
#
_symmetry.space_group_name_H-M   'P 1'
#
loop_
_entity.id
_entity.type
_entity.pdbx_description
1 polymer ?
#
loop_
_entity_poly.entity_id
_entity_poly.type
_entity_poly.pdbx_seq_one_letter_code
_entity_poly.pdbx_strand_id
1 'polypeptide(L)'
;MPNWCANRLMFNGIQNSDSLKSVMSRWVPGAGYAVCVDFLDERQVRRWSDERKAAARRRNLERRVNRIAPLFADELIERELETRPDYFRGKSVR
;
A
#
# COMPACT_ATOMS: atom_id res chain seq x y z
N MET A 1 18.39 12.04 -6.08
CA MET A 1 17.28 11.22 -5.53
C MET A 1 16.46 10.70 -6.70
N PRO A 2 16.31 9.37 -6.91
CA PRO A 2 15.65 8.87 -8.10
C PRO A 2 14.13 9.09 -8.03
N ASN A 3 13.67 9.87 -9.00
CA ASN A 3 12.31 10.10 -9.52
C ASN A 3 11.36 8.87 -9.55
N TRP A 4 10.84 8.46 -8.39
CA TRP A 4 9.80 7.42 -8.30
C TRP A 4 8.48 7.75 -9.04
N CYS A 5 8.21 9.03 -9.34
CA CYS A 5 6.96 9.44 -10.02
C CYS A 5 6.98 9.26 -11.54
N ALA A 6 8.14 9.23 -12.20
CA ALA A 6 8.18 9.26 -13.68
C ALA A 6 7.94 7.88 -14.33
N ASN A 7 8.38 6.79 -13.69
CA ASN A 7 8.40 5.46 -14.34
C ASN A 7 7.09 4.65 -14.22
N ARG A 8 6.03 5.17 -13.58
CA ARG A 8 4.75 4.45 -13.48
C ARG A 8 3.69 4.88 -14.49
N LEU A 9 3.83 6.07 -15.10
CA LEU A 9 2.87 6.58 -16.08
C LEU A 9 3.00 5.92 -17.47
N MET A 10 4.06 5.16 -17.73
CA MET A 10 4.30 4.56 -19.06
C MET A 10 3.72 3.14 -19.23
N PHE A 11 3.13 2.52 -18.19
CA PHE A 11 2.80 1.09 -18.22
C PHE A 11 1.31 0.73 -18.21
N ASN A 12 0.40 1.69 -18.09
CA ASN A 12 -1.02 1.43 -18.26
C ASN A 12 -1.53 2.47 -19.26
N GLY A 13 -1.96 2.02 -20.43
CA GLY A 13 -2.54 2.84 -21.48
C GLY A 13 -3.80 3.57 -21.02
N ILE A 14 -3.64 4.57 -20.16
CA ILE A 14 -4.66 5.52 -19.77
C ILE A 14 -4.78 6.45 -20.96
N GLN A 15 -5.72 6.13 -21.85
CA GLN A 15 -6.11 7.08 -22.87
C GLN A 15 -6.58 8.38 -22.21
N ASN A 16 -6.20 9.47 -22.83
CA ASN A 16 -6.39 10.86 -22.44
C ASN A 16 -7.89 11.19 -22.27
N SER A 17 -8.46 10.84 -21.12
CA SER A 17 -9.86 11.10 -20.77
C SER A 17 -10.05 12.60 -20.50
N ASP A 18 -11.17 13.16 -20.97
CA ASP A 18 -11.44 14.60 -20.85
C ASP A 18 -11.50 15.09 -19.39
N SER A 19 -11.74 14.18 -18.44
CA SER A 19 -11.65 14.45 -17.00
C SER A 19 -10.23 14.77 -16.54
N LEU A 20 -9.19 14.10 -17.08
CA LEU A 20 -7.80 14.39 -16.75
C LEU A 20 -7.41 15.79 -17.22
N LYS A 21 -7.82 16.17 -18.44
CA LYS A 21 -7.57 17.52 -19.00
C LYS A 21 -8.19 18.62 -18.14
N SER A 22 -9.43 18.41 -17.67
CA SER A 22 -10.15 19.34 -16.78
C SER A 22 -9.48 19.52 -15.42
N VAL A 23 -8.89 18.45 -14.87
CA VAL A 23 -8.14 18.52 -13.61
C VAL A 23 -6.78 19.21 -13.81
N MET A 24 -6.07 18.88 -14.90
CA MET A 24 -4.77 19.47 -15.20
C MET A 24 -4.85 20.97 -15.49
N SER A 25 -5.93 21.46 -16.10
CA SER A 25 -6.11 22.90 -16.37
C SER A 25 -6.26 23.77 -15.12
N ARG A 26 -6.61 23.17 -13.98
CA ARG A 26 -6.70 23.85 -12.68
C ARG A 26 -5.42 23.75 -11.85
N TRP A 27 -4.45 22.95 -12.30
CA TRP A 27 -3.20 22.76 -11.58
C TRP A 27 -2.19 23.87 -11.93
N VAL A 28 -1.52 24.39 -10.91
CA VAL A 28 -0.52 25.46 -11.05
C VAL A 28 0.84 24.95 -10.56
N PRO A 29 1.93 25.09 -11.34
CA PRO A 29 3.28 24.77 -10.89
C PRO A 29 3.66 25.53 -9.61
N GLY A 30 4.29 24.85 -8.66
CA GLY A 30 4.80 25.49 -7.43
C GLY A 30 3.76 25.76 -6.35
N ALA A 31 2.51 25.31 -6.52
CA ALA A 31 1.43 25.53 -5.56
C ALA A 31 1.55 24.72 -4.24
N GLY A 32 2.61 23.93 -4.06
CA GLY A 32 2.86 23.17 -2.84
C GLY A 32 2.01 21.89 -2.67
N TYR A 33 1.22 21.51 -3.68
CA TYR A 33 0.44 20.27 -3.68
C TYR A 33 0.63 19.44 -4.96
N ALA A 34 0.41 18.13 -4.84
CA ALA A 34 0.43 17.18 -5.95
C ALA A 34 -0.98 16.66 -6.23
N VAL A 35 -1.30 16.44 -7.50
CA VAL A 35 -2.58 15.86 -7.94
C VAL A 35 -2.31 14.47 -8.49
N CYS A 36 -2.94 13.46 -7.89
CA CYS A 36 -2.93 12.07 -8.35
C CYS A 36 -4.34 11.70 -8.81
N VAL A 37 -4.46 11.23 -10.05
CA VAL A 37 -5.73 10.72 -10.59
C VAL A 37 -5.56 9.23 -10.83
N ASP A 38 -6.26 8.42 -10.03
CA ASP A 38 -6.33 6.98 -10.22
C ASP A 38 -7.71 6.62 -10.79
N PHE A 39 -7.71 5.90 -11.90
CA PHE A 39 -8.93 5.31 -12.46
C PHE A 39 -9.18 3.99 -11.75
N LEU A 40 -10.26 3.93 -10.97
CA LEU A 40 -10.72 2.68 -10.38
C LEU A 40 -11.27 1.81 -11.53
N ASP A 41 -10.67 0.64 -11.72
CA ASP A 41 -11.22 -0.40 -12.59
C ASP A 41 -12.59 -0.82 -12.03
N GLU A 42 -13.56 -1.11 -12.90
CA GLU A 42 -14.92 -1.56 -12.51
C GLU A 42 -14.91 -2.93 -11.80
N ARG A 43 -13.74 -3.57 -11.74
CA ARG A 43 -13.53 -4.82 -11.01
C ARG A 43 -13.97 -4.68 -9.55
N GLN A 44 -14.87 -5.57 -9.15
CA GLN A 44 -15.33 -5.67 -7.78
C GLN A 44 -14.14 -5.74 -6.81
N VAL A 45 -14.13 -4.85 -5.81
CA VAL A 45 -13.07 -4.80 -4.79
C VAL A 45 -12.99 -6.15 -4.07
N ARG A 46 -11.94 -6.92 -4.36
CA ARG A 46 -11.75 -8.25 -3.76
C ARG A 46 -11.27 -8.10 -2.32
N ARG A 47 -12.21 -8.10 -1.38
CA ARG A 47 -11.92 -8.09 0.06
C ARG A 47 -11.17 -9.36 0.45
N TRP A 48 -10.10 -9.21 1.22
CA TRP A 48 -9.42 -10.35 1.82
C TRP A 48 -10.27 -10.93 2.94
N SER A 49 -10.27 -12.26 3.05
CA SER A 49 -10.75 -12.92 4.26
C SER A 49 -9.86 -12.54 5.44
N ASP A 50 -10.40 -12.66 6.65
CA ASP A 50 -9.71 -12.27 7.87
C ASP A 50 -8.46 -13.16 8.09
N GLU A 51 -8.52 -14.44 7.70
CA GLU A 51 -7.39 -15.39 7.75
C GLU A 51 -6.30 -14.99 6.75
N ARG A 52 -6.69 -14.62 5.52
CA ARG A 52 -5.73 -14.14 4.51
C ARG A 52 -5.06 -12.84 4.97
N LYS A 53 -5.81 -11.96 5.64
CA LYS A 53 -5.31 -10.71 6.21
C LYS A 53 -4.33 -10.98 7.36
N ALA A 54 -4.66 -11.90 8.27
CA ALA A 54 -3.77 -12.36 9.34
C ALA A 54 -2.47 -12.93 8.78
N ALA A 55 -2.56 -13.87 7.83
CA ALA A 55 -1.41 -14.50 7.21
C ALA A 55 -0.51 -13.49 6.47
N ALA A 56 -1.11 -12.49 5.81
CA ALA A 56 -0.34 -11.43 5.16
C ALA A 56 0.37 -10.52 6.18
N ARG A 57 -0.28 -10.17 7.30
CA ARG A 57 0.32 -9.38 8.38
C ARG A 57 1.52 -10.08 9.00
N ARG A 58 1.42 -11.39 9.27
CA ARG A 58 2.52 -12.21 9.81
C ARG A 58 3.72 -12.24 8.86
N ARG A 59 3.49 -12.60 7.60
CA ARG A 59 4.55 -12.60 6.57
C ARG A 59 5.22 -11.24 6.39
N ASN A 60 4.46 -10.15 6.48
CA ASN A 60 5.02 -8.80 6.38
C ASN A 60 5.84 -8.42 7.62
N LEU A 61 5.43 -8.85 8.82
CA LEU A 61 6.21 -8.69 10.04
C LEU A 61 7.54 -9.43 9.92
N GLU A 62 7.50 -10.73 9.58
CA GLU A 62 8.68 -11.57 9.39
C GLU A 62 9.66 -10.93 8.41
N ARG A 63 9.20 -10.51 7.23
CA ARG A 63 10.07 -9.85 6.23
C ARG A 63 10.67 -8.55 6.74
N ARG A 64 9.88 -7.74 7.46
CA ARG A 64 10.35 -6.44 7.96
C ARG A 64 11.41 -6.63 9.05
N VAL A 65 11.19 -7.56 9.97
CA VAL A 65 12.12 -7.85 11.06
C VAL A 65 13.39 -8.48 10.52
N ASN A 66 13.30 -9.53 9.68
CA ASN A 66 14.46 -10.17 9.06
C ASN A 66 15.34 -9.19 8.28
N ARG A 67 14.73 -8.16 7.66
CA ARG A 67 15.48 -7.12 6.95
C ARG A 67 16.22 -6.15 7.88
N ILE A 68 15.65 -5.83 9.04
CA ILE A 68 16.19 -4.79 9.94
C ILE A 68 17.12 -5.39 11.00
N ALA A 69 16.74 -6.52 11.58
CA ALA A 69 17.42 -7.16 12.70
C ALA A 69 17.39 -8.69 12.52
N PRO A 70 18.17 -9.25 11.57
CA PRO A 70 18.16 -10.68 11.29
C PRO A 70 18.61 -11.54 12.47
N LEU A 71 19.56 -11.05 13.28
CA LEU A 71 20.10 -11.80 14.42
C LEU A 71 19.10 -11.99 15.56
N PHE A 72 18.13 -11.08 15.69
CA PHE A 72 17.09 -11.11 16.73
C PHE A 72 15.71 -11.34 16.13
N ALA A 73 15.64 -11.91 14.92
CA ALA A 73 14.39 -11.92 14.18
C ALA A 73 13.30 -12.69 14.90
N ASP A 74 13.62 -13.88 15.39
CA ASP A 74 12.66 -14.78 16.03
C ASP A 74 12.11 -14.18 17.33
N GLU A 75 12.99 -13.70 18.22
CA GLU A 75 12.58 -13.06 19.49
C GLU A 75 11.71 -11.83 19.27
N LEU A 76 12.06 -10.97 18.29
CA LEU A 76 11.29 -9.76 17.99
C LEU A 76 9.94 -10.07 17.36
N ILE A 77 9.87 -11.13 16.54
CA ILE A 77 8.60 -11.58 15.95
C ILE A 77 7.69 -12.12 17.04
N GLU A 78 8.20 -13.00 17.91
CA GLU A 78 7.42 -13.59 19.00
C GLU A 78 6.88 -12.52 19.95
N ARG A 79 7.74 -11.61 20.41
CA ARG A 79 7.34 -10.51 21.28
C ARG A 79 6.26 -9.61 20.66
N GLU A 80 6.36 -9.30 19.37
CA GLU A 80 5.35 -8.46 18.69
C GLU A 80 4.02 -9.22 18.51
N LEU A 81 4.08 -10.53 18.26
CA LEU A 81 2.88 -11.38 18.19
C LEU A 81 2.17 -11.46 19.56
N GLU A 82 2.92 -11.53 20.65
CA GLU A 82 2.39 -11.52 22.03
C GLU A 82 1.84 -10.16 22.44
N THR A 83 2.51 -9.07 22.03
CA THR A 83 2.09 -7.71 22.39
C THR A 83 0.77 -7.33 21.70
N ARG A 84 0.53 -7.82 20.47
CA ARG A 84 -0.63 -7.41 19.66
C ARG A 84 -1.35 -8.60 19.01
N PRO A 85 -1.84 -9.57 19.80
CA PRO A 85 -2.34 -10.83 19.27
C PRO A 85 -3.61 -10.61 18.44
N ASP A 86 -4.46 -9.64 18.79
CA ASP A 86 -5.69 -9.35 18.04
C ASP A 86 -5.45 -8.81 16.63
N TYR A 87 -4.38 -8.03 16.45
CA TYR A 87 -4.00 -7.51 15.14
C TYR A 87 -3.56 -8.63 14.19
N PHE A 88 -2.79 -9.61 14.70
CA PHE A 88 -2.26 -10.73 13.91
C PHE A 88 -3.19 -11.95 13.84
N ARG A 89 -4.24 -12.01 14.67
CA ARG A 89 -5.33 -13.01 14.57
C ARG A 89 -6.33 -12.70 13.44
N GLY A 90 -6.27 -11.50 12.85
CA GLY A 90 -7.10 -11.13 11.72
C GLY A 90 -8.52 -10.69 12.07
N LYS A 91 -8.88 -10.64 13.37
CA LYS A 91 -10.19 -10.20 13.82
C LYS A 91 -10.47 -8.80 13.27
N SER A 92 -11.45 -8.69 12.37
CA SER A 92 -12.06 -7.41 12.06
C SER A 92 -13.14 -7.16 13.12
N VAL A 93 -12.98 -6.13 13.95
CA VAL A 93 -14.12 -5.57 14.68
C VAL A 93 -15.03 -5.02 13.57
N ARG A 94 -16.12 -5.72 13.29
CA ARG A 94 -17.16 -5.29 12.34
C ARG A 94 -18.39 -4.90 13.13
#